data_AF-A0A9Q1AK82-F1
#
_entry.id   AF-A0A9Q1AK82-F1
#
_cell.length_a   1.000
_cell.length_b   1.000
_cell.length_c   1.000
_cell.angle_alpha   90.00
_cell.angle_beta   90.00
_cell.angle_gamma   90.00
#
_symmetry.space_group_name_H-M   'P 1'
#
loop_
_entity.id
_entity.type
_entity.pdbx_description
1 polymer ?
#
loop_
_entity_poly.entity_id
_entity_poly.type
_entity_poly.pdbx_seq_one_letter_code
_entity_poly.pdbx_strand_id
1 'polypeptide(L)'
;MPSLTLISNSIEPALDLYTTLQVREGPHSYSSPLSALITAAMSLDSHIEKVLQIQLPISIDFIRAESYGSGTESSGAPRISLDLKLDVKEKHVILVEDIVDTGNTLSCLIKHLESKGASAVSVCTLLDKPARRKVHFELLGDGKYYKGFECPDYFIVGYGMDFAELYRNLPYVGVLKPEHYN
;
A
#
# COMPACT_ATOMS: atom_id res chain seq x y z
N MET A 1 -26.16 -10.36 -5.88
CA MET A 1 -24.88 -9.64 -5.68
C MET A 1 -25.04 -8.25 -6.27
N PRO A 2 -24.60 -7.19 -5.59
CA PRO A 2 -24.62 -5.85 -6.16
C PRO A 2 -23.85 -5.80 -7.47
N SER A 3 -24.30 -4.93 -8.37
CA SER A 3 -23.78 -4.92 -9.74
C SER A 3 -22.49 -4.08 -9.79
N LEU A 4 -21.36 -4.74 -10.07
CA LEU A 4 -20.04 -4.09 -10.20
C LEU A 4 -19.79 -3.69 -11.65
N THR A 5 -19.11 -2.56 -11.87
CA THR A 5 -18.54 -2.23 -13.19
C THR A 5 -17.06 -2.60 -13.16
N LEU A 6 -16.62 -3.46 -14.08
CA LEU A 6 -15.23 -3.90 -14.15
C LEU A 6 -14.34 -2.74 -14.65
N ILE A 7 -13.25 -2.46 -13.92
CA ILE A 7 -12.25 -1.46 -14.34
C ILE A 7 -11.13 -2.14 -15.11
N SER A 8 -10.74 -3.34 -14.67
CA SER A 8 -9.75 -4.14 -15.36
C SER A 8 -9.95 -5.62 -15.06
N ASN A 9 -9.81 -6.47 -16.07
CA ASN A 9 -9.79 -7.93 -15.93
C ASN A 9 -8.36 -8.47 -15.71
N SER A 10 -7.37 -7.60 -15.49
CA SER A 10 -5.97 -7.97 -15.62
C SER A 10 -5.26 -7.92 -14.28
N ILE A 11 -4.75 -9.07 -13.82
CA ILE A 11 -3.80 -9.19 -12.71
C ILE A 11 -2.39 -8.74 -13.14
N GLU A 12 -2.12 -8.68 -14.45
CA GLU A 12 -0.86 -8.23 -15.08
C GLU A 12 -0.21 -6.98 -14.43
N PRO A 13 -0.95 -5.93 -14.09
CA PRO A 13 -0.37 -4.67 -13.63
C PRO A 13 0.28 -4.77 -12.25
N ALA A 14 -0.23 -5.67 -11.40
CA ALA A 14 0.40 -5.95 -10.12
C ALA A 14 1.73 -6.71 -10.34
N LEU A 15 1.76 -7.65 -11.30
CA LEU A 15 2.98 -8.39 -11.63
C LEU A 15 4.07 -7.45 -12.19
N ASP A 16 3.67 -6.51 -13.04
CA ASP A 16 4.57 -5.48 -13.58
C ASP A 16 5.11 -4.56 -12.49
N LEU A 17 4.29 -4.21 -11.49
CA LEU A 17 4.71 -3.37 -10.36
C LEU A 17 5.78 -4.05 -9.51
N TYR A 18 5.58 -5.30 -9.08
CA TYR A 18 6.55 -6.02 -8.26
C TYR A 18 7.82 -6.38 -9.03
N THR A 19 7.69 -6.68 -10.32
CA THR A 19 8.85 -6.87 -11.21
C THR A 19 9.64 -5.56 -11.33
N THR A 20 8.96 -4.43 -11.51
CA THR A 20 9.59 -3.10 -11.56
C THR A 20 10.29 -2.78 -10.25
N LEU A 21 9.66 -3.08 -9.10
CA LEU A 21 10.27 -2.94 -7.78
C LEU A 21 11.57 -3.75 -7.71
N GLN A 22 11.54 -5.03 -8.09
CA GLN A 22 12.73 -5.88 -8.05
C GLN A 22 13.88 -5.35 -8.92
N VAL A 23 13.57 -4.84 -10.12
CA VAL A 23 14.59 -4.27 -11.02
C VAL A 23 15.18 -2.98 -10.47
N ARG A 24 14.36 -2.10 -9.89
CA ARG A 24 14.77 -0.76 -9.44
C ARG A 24 15.32 -0.69 -8.02
N GLU A 25 15.02 -1.70 -7.21
CA GLU A 25 15.55 -1.90 -5.85
C GLU A 25 16.70 -2.93 -5.84
N GLY A 26 17.18 -3.35 -7.01
CA GLY A 26 18.21 -4.38 -7.17
C GLY A 26 19.50 -4.12 -6.37
N PRO A 27 20.39 -5.12 -6.26
CA PRO A 27 21.46 -5.21 -5.25
C PRO A 27 22.51 -4.08 -5.21
N HIS A 28 22.46 -3.13 -6.14
CA HIS A 28 23.35 -1.97 -6.22
C HIS A 28 22.68 -0.64 -5.89
N SER A 29 21.40 -0.65 -5.50
CA SER A 29 20.61 0.58 -5.38
C SER A 29 20.79 1.31 -4.06
N TYR A 30 21.33 0.66 -3.02
CA TYR A 30 21.45 1.23 -1.68
C TYR A 30 22.81 0.96 -1.04
N SER A 31 23.28 1.95 -0.30
CA SER A 31 24.48 1.87 0.54
C SER A 31 24.30 0.98 1.77
N SER A 32 23.05 0.74 2.20
CA SER A 32 22.70 -0.21 3.26
C SER A 32 22.26 -1.56 2.68
N PRO A 33 22.85 -2.69 3.10
CA PRO A 33 22.63 -3.99 2.45
C PRO A 33 21.30 -4.70 2.79
N LEU A 34 20.46 -4.16 3.67
CA LEU A 34 19.25 -4.85 4.15
C LEU A 34 18.03 -3.95 4.06
N SER A 35 17.20 -4.19 3.04
CA SER A 35 15.90 -3.54 2.89
C SER A 35 14.82 -4.32 3.65
N ALA A 36 13.94 -3.64 4.35
CA ALA A 36 12.76 -4.23 4.98
C ALA A 36 11.54 -3.95 4.12
N LEU A 37 10.83 -5.01 3.71
CA LEU A 37 9.55 -4.88 3.03
C LEU A 37 8.44 -4.97 4.07
N ILE A 38 7.63 -3.91 4.16
CA ILE A 38 6.58 -3.79 5.16
C ILE A 38 5.25 -3.67 4.43
N THR A 39 4.33 -4.58 4.71
CA THR A 39 3.00 -4.58 4.10
C THR A 39 1.97 -4.08 5.11
N ALA A 40 1.10 -3.16 4.69
CA ALA A 40 -0.02 -2.73 5.52
C ALA A 40 -1.06 -3.85 5.67
N ALA A 41 -1.37 -4.22 6.91
CA ALA A 41 -2.08 -5.47 7.22
C ALA A 41 -3.59 -5.50 6.87
N MET A 42 -4.16 -4.47 6.24
CA MET A 42 -5.58 -4.49 5.83
C MET A 42 -5.81 -5.17 4.47
N SER A 43 -4.76 -5.41 3.70
CA SER A 43 -4.84 -5.89 2.30
C SER A 43 -4.03 -7.17 2.09
N LEU A 44 -3.81 -7.90 3.19
CA LEU A 44 -2.83 -8.97 3.36
C LEU A 44 -3.01 -10.14 2.37
N ASP A 45 -4.25 -10.46 2.03
CA ASP A 45 -4.56 -11.76 1.39
C ASP A 45 -4.25 -11.79 -0.12
N SER A 46 -4.32 -10.67 -0.83
CA SER A 46 -4.20 -10.65 -2.30
C SER A 46 -2.79 -10.39 -2.81
N HIS A 47 -1.93 -9.76 -2.00
CA HIS A 47 -0.60 -9.30 -2.42
C HIS A 47 0.54 -10.19 -1.89
N ILE A 48 0.31 -10.99 -0.85
CA ILE A 48 1.38 -11.76 -0.20
C ILE A 48 2.08 -12.73 -1.15
N GLU A 49 1.33 -13.43 -2.02
CA GLU A 49 1.91 -14.34 -3.01
C GLU A 49 2.91 -13.63 -3.94
N LYS A 50 2.62 -12.38 -4.32
CA LYS A 50 3.46 -11.60 -5.25
C LYS A 50 4.64 -10.96 -4.54
N VAL A 51 4.44 -10.50 -3.32
CA VAL A 51 5.52 -10.08 -2.43
C VAL A 51 6.52 -11.21 -2.22
N LEU A 52 6.05 -12.45 -2.04
CA LEU A 52 6.90 -13.64 -1.90
C LEU A 52 7.65 -14.03 -3.19
N GLN A 53 7.27 -13.48 -4.35
CA GLN A 53 8.00 -13.69 -5.61
C GLN A 53 9.19 -12.72 -5.77
N ILE A 54 9.34 -11.71 -4.91
CA ILE A 54 10.45 -10.75 -4.97
C ILE A 54 11.76 -11.47 -4.60
N GLN A 55 12.69 -11.53 -5.55
CA GLN A 55 14.00 -12.16 -5.40
C GLN A 55 15.08 -11.19 -4.89
N LEU A 56 14.72 -10.38 -3.90
CA LEU A 56 15.65 -9.49 -3.20
C LEU A 56 15.96 -10.07 -1.81
N PRO A 57 17.14 -9.81 -1.24
CA PRO A 57 17.48 -10.22 0.13
C PRO A 57 16.76 -9.32 1.16
N ILE A 58 15.44 -9.41 1.21
CA ILE A 58 14.57 -8.58 2.06
C ILE A 58 14.08 -9.36 3.28
N SER A 59 13.83 -8.63 4.36
CA SER A 59 13.03 -9.14 5.48
C SER A 59 11.59 -8.62 5.34
N ILE A 60 10.60 -9.44 5.65
CA ILE A 60 9.18 -9.07 5.56
C ILE A 60 8.61 -8.88 6.96
N ASP A 61 7.87 -7.80 7.16
CA ASP A 61 7.08 -7.55 8.37
C ASP A 61 5.74 -6.87 8.02
N PHE A 62 4.86 -6.77 9.02
CA PHE A 62 3.53 -6.20 8.86
C PHE A 62 3.31 -5.07 9.84
N ILE A 63 2.74 -3.98 9.34
CA ILE A 63 2.32 -2.84 10.14
C ILE A 63 0.84 -2.58 9.87
N ARG A 64 0.10 -2.05 10.85
CA ARG A 64 -1.28 -1.61 10.63
C ARG A 64 -1.47 -0.21 11.19
N ALA A 65 -2.05 0.66 10.39
CA ALA A 65 -2.58 1.93 10.83
C ALA A 65 -4.11 1.92 10.65
N GLU A 66 -4.82 2.39 11.67
CA GLU A 66 -6.29 2.46 11.68
C GLU A 66 -6.74 3.91 11.84
N SER A 67 -7.76 4.30 11.08
CA SER A 67 -8.45 5.59 11.29
C SER A 67 -9.55 5.42 12.34
N TYR A 68 -9.81 6.46 13.13
CA TYR A 68 -10.98 6.49 14.00
C TYR A 68 -12.25 6.73 13.15
N GLY A 69 -13.26 5.87 13.31
CA GLY A 69 -14.59 6.02 12.68
C GLY A 69 -15.10 4.71 12.06
N SER A 70 -16.41 4.48 12.10
CA SER A 70 -17.09 3.32 11.51
C SER A 70 -17.71 3.65 10.14
N GLY A 71 -17.10 4.53 9.36
CA GLY A 71 -17.64 5.04 8.09
C GLY A 71 -16.55 5.39 7.07
N THR A 72 -16.94 5.90 5.91
CA THR A 72 -16.04 6.25 4.79
C THR A 72 -15.25 7.54 5.01
N GLU A 73 -15.46 8.23 6.14
CA GLU A 73 -14.78 9.46 6.50
C GLU A 73 -13.84 9.24 7.69
N SER A 74 -12.54 9.44 7.48
CA SER A 74 -11.54 9.47 8.53
C SER A 74 -11.61 10.81 9.28
N SER A 75 -12.13 10.83 10.51
CA SER A 75 -12.28 12.07 11.31
C SER A 75 -11.07 12.36 12.22
N GLY A 76 -10.01 11.57 12.15
CA GLY A 76 -8.80 11.74 12.98
C GLY A 76 -7.54 11.25 12.29
N ALA A 77 -6.39 11.64 12.82
CA ALA A 77 -5.10 11.12 12.38
C ALA A 77 -5.05 9.60 12.61
N PRO A 78 -4.63 8.78 11.62
CA PRO A 78 -4.47 7.35 11.80
C PRO A 78 -3.51 7.05 12.96
N ARG A 79 -3.74 5.95 13.66
CA ARG A 79 -2.86 5.44 14.71
C ARG A 79 -2.31 4.07 14.32
N ILE A 80 -1.09 3.76 14.75
CA ILE A 80 -0.53 2.42 14.60
C ILE A 80 -1.28 1.46 15.55
N SER A 81 -1.95 0.46 15.00
CA SER A 81 -2.65 -0.60 15.76
C SER A 81 -1.88 -1.91 15.82
N LEU A 82 -0.99 -2.16 14.86
CA LEU A 82 -0.01 -3.23 14.88
C LEU A 82 1.35 -2.65 14.50
N ASP A 83 2.33 -2.75 15.38
CA ASP A 83 3.68 -2.26 15.16
C ASP A 83 4.63 -3.38 14.68
N LEU A 84 5.76 -2.97 14.12
CA LEU A 84 6.83 -3.83 13.60
C LEU A 84 7.49 -4.66 14.70
N LYS A 85 7.87 -5.88 14.33
CA LYS A 85 8.75 -6.77 15.10
C LYS A 85 10.21 -6.61 14.69
N LEU A 86 10.46 -6.28 13.42
CA LEU A 86 11.79 -6.03 12.89
C LEU A 86 12.30 -4.65 13.32
N ASP A 87 13.57 -4.59 13.70
CA ASP A 87 14.28 -3.32 13.81
C ASP A 87 14.53 -2.75 12.41
N VAL A 88 14.08 -1.52 12.17
CA VAL A 88 14.22 -0.81 10.89
C VAL A 88 15.26 0.30 10.94
N LYS A 89 15.97 0.46 12.06
CA LYS A 89 16.98 1.50 12.21
C LYS A 89 18.09 1.37 11.16
N GLU A 90 18.43 2.48 10.52
CA GLU A 90 19.36 2.63 9.39
C GLU A 90 19.01 1.79 8.15
N LYS A 91 17.81 1.19 8.10
CA LYS A 91 17.37 0.37 6.96
C LYS A 91 16.53 1.17 5.99
N HIS A 92 16.65 0.80 4.73
CA HIS A 92 15.69 1.23 3.72
C HIS A 92 14.42 0.37 3.85
N VAL A 93 13.28 1.03 4.08
CA VAL A 93 11.98 0.39 4.15
C VAL A 93 11.22 0.59 2.84
N ILE A 94 10.57 -0.46 2.34
CA ILE A 94 9.60 -0.38 1.26
C ILE A 94 8.22 -0.68 1.85
N LEU A 95 7.34 0.31 1.84
CA LEU A 95 5.93 0.14 2.19
C LEU A 95 5.17 -0.41 0.98
N VAL A 96 4.44 -1.51 1.15
CA VAL A 96 3.55 -2.08 0.12
C VAL A 96 2.10 -1.84 0.51
N GLU A 97 1.40 -1.08 -0.32
CA GLU A 97 0.00 -0.68 -0.15
C GLU A 97 -0.85 -1.18 -1.33
N ASP A 98 -2.12 -1.43 -1.09
CA ASP A 98 -3.09 -1.66 -2.16
C ASP A 98 -3.52 -0.35 -2.82
N ILE A 99 -3.81 0.69 -2.02
CA ILE A 99 -4.31 1.96 -2.50
C ILE A 99 -3.78 3.15 -1.69
N VAL A 100 -3.30 4.18 -2.38
CA VAL A 100 -3.05 5.49 -1.79
C VAL A 100 -4.15 6.47 -2.20
N ASP A 101 -5.10 6.66 -1.28
CA ASP A 101 -6.24 7.59 -1.44
C ASP A 101 -5.90 8.98 -0.87
N THR A 102 -6.44 9.31 0.30
CA THR A 102 -6.24 10.62 0.96
C THR A 102 -4.79 10.90 1.37
N GLY A 103 -3.96 9.85 1.49
CA GLY A 103 -2.55 9.92 1.93
C GLY A 103 -2.36 9.93 3.45
N ASN A 104 -3.42 9.92 4.25
CA ASN A 104 -3.33 9.99 5.72
C ASN A 104 -2.59 8.78 6.32
N THR A 105 -2.98 7.57 5.93
CA THR A 105 -2.35 6.32 6.37
C THR A 105 -0.87 6.34 6.03
N LEU A 106 -0.55 6.64 4.77
CA LEU A 106 0.82 6.65 4.30
C LEU A 106 1.69 7.70 5.02
N SER A 107 1.17 8.92 5.22
CA SER A 107 1.87 9.96 5.99
C SER A 107 2.13 9.53 7.44
N CYS A 108 1.19 8.84 8.07
CA CYS A 108 1.34 8.27 9.41
C CYS A 108 2.46 7.21 9.43
N LEU A 109 2.44 6.28 8.49
CA LEU A 109 3.43 5.20 8.39
C LEU A 109 4.84 5.73 8.13
N ILE A 110 5.02 6.67 7.19
CA ILE A 110 6.32 7.27 6.90
C ILE A 110 6.91 7.93 8.16
N LYS A 111 6.13 8.77 8.86
CA LYS A 111 6.57 9.43 10.10
C LYS A 111 6.91 8.44 11.20
N HIS A 112 6.14 7.36 11.31
CA HIS A 112 6.40 6.30 12.28
C HIS A 112 7.72 5.57 11.99
N LEU A 113 7.97 5.22 10.73
CA LEU A 113 9.23 4.58 10.30
C LEU A 113 10.44 5.51 10.48
N GLU A 114 10.30 6.79 10.14
CA GLU A 114 11.31 7.82 10.41
C GLU A 114 11.63 7.89 11.90
N SER A 115 10.61 7.88 12.78
CA SER A 115 10.81 7.90 14.23
C SER A 115 11.53 6.66 14.78
N LYS A 116 11.44 5.52 14.06
CA LYS A 116 12.20 4.29 14.35
C LYS A 116 13.61 4.29 13.75
N GLY A 117 13.98 5.34 13.04
CA GLY A 117 15.31 5.53 12.47
C GLY A 117 15.52 4.87 11.11
N ALA A 118 14.47 4.61 10.33
CA ALA A 118 14.64 4.18 8.94
C ALA A 118 15.49 5.21 8.17
N SER A 119 16.39 4.74 7.30
CA SER A 119 17.26 5.63 6.51
C SER A 119 16.57 6.17 5.25
N ALA A 120 15.63 5.40 4.71
CA ALA A 120 14.77 5.79 3.61
C ALA A 120 13.43 5.04 3.68
N VAL A 121 12.38 5.61 3.09
CA VAL A 121 11.08 4.94 2.93
C VAL A 121 10.61 5.07 1.49
N SER A 122 10.68 3.97 0.75
CA SER A 122 10.00 3.81 -0.54
C SER A 122 8.55 3.38 -0.33
N VAL A 123 7.70 3.67 -1.31
CA VAL A 123 6.29 3.29 -1.32
C VAL A 123 6.00 2.59 -2.63
N CYS A 124 5.35 1.44 -2.55
CA CYS A 124 4.89 0.65 -3.67
C CYS A 124 3.38 0.46 -3.52
N THR A 125 2.59 1.09 -4.36
CA THR A 125 1.13 1.00 -4.32
C THR A 125 0.55 0.47 -5.61
N LEU A 126 -0.43 -0.42 -5.51
CA LEU A 126 -1.14 -0.91 -6.70
C LEU A 126 -1.98 0.21 -7.34
N LEU A 127 -2.76 0.95 -6.54
CA LEU A 127 -3.64 2.03 -7.01
C LEU A 127 -3.29 3.38 -6.34
N ASP A 128 -3.17 4.43 -7.14
CA ASP A 128 -2.92 5.79 -6.68
C ASP A 128 -4.10 6.68 -7.08
N LYS A 129 -4.70 7.42 -6.12
CA LYS A 129 -5.78 8.38 -6.38
C LYS A 129 -5.32 9.80 -6.07
N PRO A 130 -4.53 10.44 -6.95
CA PRO A 130 -4.02 11.79 -6.69
C PRO A 130 -5.14 12.83 -6.54
N ALA A 131 -6.25 12.66 -7.27
CA ALA A 131 -7.43 13.55 -7.17
C ALA A 131 -8.07 13.59 -5.77
N ARG A 132 -7.81 12.58 -4.94
CA ARG A 132 -8.35 12.42 -3.58
C ARG A 132 -7.39 12.81 -2.47
N ARG A 133 -6.15 13.20 -2.84
CA ARG A 133 -5.09 13.52 -1.88
C ARG A 133 -5.50 14.69 -0.99
N LYS A 134 -5.50 14.48 0.33
CA LYS A 134 -5.82 15.52 1.33
C LYS A 134 -4.60 15.98 2.12
N VAL A 135 -3.57 15.14 2.19
CA VAL A 135 -2.30 15.45 2.85
C VAL A 135 -1.15 15.34 1.87
N HIS A 136 -0.26 16.31 1.95
CA HIS A 136 1.05 16.22 1.34
C HIS A 136 1.94 15.32 2.21
N PHE A 137 2.63 14.37 1.58
CA PHE A 137 3.67 13.59 2.22
C PHE A 137 4.93 13.65 1.37
N GLU A 138 6.06 13.68 2.04
CA GLU A 138 7.37 13.57 1.43
C GLU A 138 7.90 12.17 1.73
N LEU A 139 8.63 11.58 0.78
CA LEU A 139 9.32 10.34 1.03
C LEU A 139 10.56 10.59 1.89
N LEU A 140 10.86 9.65 2.78
CA LEU A 140 12.04 9.75 3.64
C LEU A 140 13.29 9.34 2.86
N GLY A 141 14.35 10.15 2.97
CA GLY A 141 15.66 9.87 2.38
C GLY A 141 15.60 9.70 0.86
N ASP A 142 16.31 8.68 0.35
CA ASP A 142 16.32 8.31 -1.08
C ASP A 142 15.10 7.46 -1.49
N GLY A 143 14.02 7.54 -0.72
CA GLY A 143 12.78 6.80 -0.96
C GLY A 143 12.18 7.11 -2.34
N LYS A 144 11.58 6.09 -2.96
CA LYS A 144 10.93 6.19 -4.28
C LYS A 144 9.44 5.86 -4.20
N TYR A 145 8.64 6.49 -5.06
CA TYR A 145 7.20 6.21 -5.20
C TYR A 145 6.95 5.36 -6.44
N TYR A 146 6.52 4.12 -6.24
CA TYR A 146 6.10 3.20 -7.29
C TYR A 146 4.58 3.08 -7.27
N LYS A 147 3.95 3.37 -8.41
CA LYS A 147 2.51 3.21 -8.59
C LYS A 147 2.23 2.25 -9.74
N GLY A 148 1.28 1.34 -9.54
CA GLY A 148 0.76 0.46 -10.58
C GLY A 148 -0.16 1.25 -11.52
N PHE A 149 -1.27 1.75 -10.98
CA PHE A 149 -2.24 2.55 -11.73
C PHE A 149 -2.66 3.82 -11.03
N GLU A 150 -2.92 4.82 -11.85
CA GLU A 150 -3.66 6.00 -11.42
C GLU A 150 -5.17 5.76 -11.60
N CYS A 151 -5.94 5.94 -10.54
CA CYS A 151 -7.38 5.71 -10.53
C CYS A 151 -8.13 7.03 -10.28
N PRO A 152 -9.21 7.31 -11.03
CA PRO A 152 -10.14 8.40 -10.70
C PRO A 152 -10.83 8.17 -9.35
N ASP A 153 -11.62 9.16 -8.91
CA ASP A 153 -12.41 9.07 -7.67
C ASP A 153 -13.63 8.13 -7.81
N TYR A 154 -13.36 6.84 -7.90
CA TYR A 154 -14.35 5.76 -7.88
C TYR A 154 -14.22 4.94 -6.60
N PHE A 155 -15.32 4.42 -6.07
CA PHE A 155 -15.25 3.45 -4.98
C PHE A 155 -14.79 2.10 -5.54
N ILE A 156 -13.61 1.64 -5.13
CA ILE A 156 -12.95 0.46 -5.69
C ILE A 156 -13.05 -0.71 -4.71
N VAL A 157 -13.33 -1.91 -5.23
CA VAL A 157 -13.33 -3.16 -4.47
C VAL A 157 -12.64 -4.28 -5.27
N GLY A 158 -12.32 -5.38 -4.59
CA GLY A 158 -11.65 -6.52 -5.19
C GLY A 158 -10.15 -6.50 -4.93
N TYR A 159 -9.50 -7.64 -5.13
CA TYR A 159 -8.05 -7.76 -5.01
C TYR A 159 -7.51 -7.28 -3.65
N GLY A 160 -8.19 -7.63 -2.56
CA GLY A 160 -7.86 -7.22 -1.19
C GLY A 160 -8.62 -5.98 -0.71
N MET A 161 -9.07 -5.11 -1.62
CA MET A 161 -9.90 -3.94 -1.29
C MET A 161 -11.34 -4.37 -1.01
N ASP A 162 -11.97 -3.73 -0.03
CA ASP A 162 -13.28 -4.13 0.46
C ASP A 162 -14.32 -3.00 0.49
N PHE A 163 -15.57 -3.43 0.65
CA PHE A 163 -16.62 -2.60 1.21
C PHE A 163 -17.36 -3.42 2.27
N ALA A 164 -17.31 -2.95 3.51
CA ALA A 164 -17.90 -3.66 4.66
C ALA A 164 -17.40 -5.11 4.78
N GLU A 165 -16.09 -5.33 4.60
CA GLU A 165 -15.43 -6.64 4.62
C GLU A 165 -15.83 -7.60 3.47
N LEU A 166 -16.62 -7.12 2.51
CA LEU A 166 -16.99 -7.89 1.32
C LEU A 166 -16.06 -7.58 0.14
N TYR A 167 -16.10 -8.45 -0.88
CA TYR A 167 -15.43 -8.30 -2.18
C TYR A 167 -13.90 -8.46 -2.20
N ARG A 168 -13.20 -8.56 -1.05
CA ARG A 168 -11.73 -8.74 -0.99
C ARG A 168 -11.21 -9.84 -1.91
N ASN A 169 -11.95 -10.94 -2.02
CA ASN A 169 -11.58 -12.15 -2.76
C ASN A 169 -11.87 -12.11 -4.27
N LEU A 170 -12.36 -10.98 -4.82
CA LEU A 170 -12.54 -10.88 -6.27
C LEU A 170 -11.16 -10.87 -6.96
N PRO A 171 -10.96 -11.66 -8.04
CA PRO A 171 -9.69 -11.76 -8.75
C PRO A 171 -9.43 -10.56 -9.69
N TYR A 172 -10.25 -9.52 -9.59
CA TYR A 172 -10.22 -8.32 -10.42
C TYR A 172 -10.54 -7.09 -9.58
N VAL A 173 -10.28 -5.92 -10.15
CA VAL A 173 -10.60 -4.60 -9.56
C VAL A 173 -11.89 -4.08 -10.18
N GLY A 174 -12.89 -3.76 -9.35
CA GLY A 174 -14.20 -3.26 -9.79
C GLY A 174 -14.59 -1.92 -9.15
N VAL A 175 -15.39 -1.12 -9.87
CA VAL A 175 -16.12 0.02 -9.30
C VAL A 175 -17.39 -0.50 -8.65
N LEU A 176 -17.56 -0.21 -7.37
CA LEU A 176 -18.84 -0.36 -6.69
C LEU A 176 -19.79 0.76 -7.18
N LYS A 177 -21.05 0.43 -7.48
CA LYS A 177 -22.03 1.44 -7.87
C LYS A 177 -22.44 2.32 -6.67
N PRO A 178 -22.62 3.64 -6.87
CA PRO A 178 -22.99 4.58 -5.80
C PRO A 178 -24.21 4.16 -4.99
N GLU A 179 -25.18 3.50 -5.61
CA GLU A 179 -26.39 2.96 -4.95
C GLU A 179 -26.13 1.96 -3.81
N HIS A 180 -24.87 1.53 -3.60
CA HIS A 180 -24.48 0.59 -2.57
C HIS A 180 -23.68 1.21 -1.40
N TYR A 181 -23.26 2.48 -1.51
CA TYR A 181 -22.46 3.15 -0.47
C TYR A 181 -22.82 4.63 -0.25
N ASN A 182 -23.84 5.12 -0.95
CA ASN A 182 -24.47 6.42 -0.71
C ASN A 182 -25.74 6.29 0.13
#